data_AF-A0A512ANB5-F1
#
_entry.id   AF-A0A512ANB5-F1
#
_cell.length_a   1.000
_cell.length_b   1.000
_cell.length_c   1.000
_cell.angle_alpha   90.00
_cell.angle_beta   90.00
_cell.angle_gamma   90.00
#
_symmetry.space_group_name_H-M   'P 1'
#
loop_
_entity.id
_entity.type
_entity.pdbx_description
1 polymer ?
#
loop_
_entity_poly.entity_id
_entity_poly.type
_entity_poly.pdbx_seq_one_letter_code
_entity_poly.pdbx_strand_id
1 'polypeptide(L)'
;MQGYFKRTALAVSATAFLLGTSGLAWASTPLPAGLPPCLSGPPGQVWQLGDPYDGYPMPRPGTPGGGPPQQQVTSPDGKTTTVQTGHSLFPESDPWDNPTNLLPTVYHDVYDSLCHLVPNTLSSSPEHPYNLHDEPTVTDIDKSSPYTDLEAILASFHQAGNDDKGRFDNNGKSNGPLRIDPAQVQRAIDILEGNPIPNRVYSGMPVLHYNGPDKQKTVDPVTKNVNVHVIYYRSHIEADTSLLDTMGVLDDTWTITYTVDSLDKGSDDFSPSTMTFDDPNAFGGLASGANSMKPLIMQDLTFFPQKEGKRYVYHLKQSPGRFFNGIYTWGWRVHPGRVQFMENQNKAALGHNLLQWEQLSFGEHPMASRANQLAAIGKISNLAPEKRMWNAFNALRDGHYTSGPAAAALVSEIEAAFDDWDHRGRLPRGVQPDPNADITLFYANNTIYAHVKGYTDPNAHMEYTQWVTRSKGNKAVIKIINGDYFDRGYMSVDFGGMRGWENTFQNTVPVGGDGAWFTFGREHWFPNVFPVLIPAATPGNTTAPVQVSPQALMRRPGREFRETELDPDGDSLKKYKRPLPSLPSANGDTLSEHTIVLNWNFDPSRRLRFYQFDPLHHDVAVFSMH
;
A
#
# COMPACT_ATOMS: atom_id res chain seq x y z
N MET A 1 -65.63 -1.76 -42.70
CA MET A 1 -65.49 -1.91 -41.23
C MET A 1 -63.98 -1.89 -40.96
N GLN A 2 -63.45 -0.78 -40.42
CA GLN A 2 -63.04 -0.63 -39.00
C GLN A 2 -61.89 -1.60 -38.60
N GLY A 3 -60.72 -1.18 -38.11
CA GLY A 3 -60.14 0.16 -37.87
C GLY A 3 -58.59 0.05 -37.71
N TYR A 4 -57.79 1.09 -38.02
CA TYR A 4 -57.25 2.10 -37.08
C TYR A 4 -56.15 1.57 -36.13
N PHE A 5 -54.94 2.15 -35.92
CA PHE A 5 -54.22 3.39 -36.35
C PHE A 5 -52.73 3.01 -36.67
N LYS A 6 -52.02 3.58 -37.66
CA LYS A 6 -51.06 4.73 -37.59
C LYS A 6 -50.09 4.72 -36.37
N ARG A 7 -48.80 5.12 -36.46
CA ARG A 7 -48.06 5.79 -37.56
C ARG A 7 -46.53 5.65 -37.44
N THR A 8 -45.85 5.86 -38.56
CA THR A 8 -44.40 5.97 -38.74
C THR A 8 -43.82 7.32 -38.28
N ALA A 9 -42.53 7.27 -37.92
CA ALA A 9 -41.47 8.28 -38.13
C ALA A 9 -41.64 9.72 -37.62
N LEU A 10 -40.72 10.13 -36.72
CA LEU A 10 -39.97 11.38 -36.87
C LEU A 10 -38.67 11.31 -36.05
N ALA A 11 -37.54 11.27 -36.74
CA ALA A 11 -36.23 11.51 -36.17
C ALA A 11 -35.68 12.80 -36.77
N VAL A 12 -35.21 13.74 -35.94
CA VAL A 12 -34.14 14.71 -36.21
C VAL A 12 -33.82 15.45 -34.89
N SER A 13 -32.56 15.36 -34.48
CA SER A 13 -31.78 16.28 -33.64
C SER A 13 -32.37 16.91 -32.37
N ALA A 14 -31.87 16.43 -31.22
CA ALA A 14 -31.51 17.29 -30.09
C ALA A 14 -30.25 16.73 -29.38
N THR A 15 -29.07 17.14 -29.86
CA THR A 15 -27.78 16.80 -29.24
C THR A 15 -27.52 17.67 -28.02
N ALA A 16 -27.72 17.17 -26.81
CA ALA A 16 -27.13 17.72 -25.58
C ALA A 16 -27.23 16.72 -24.41
N PHE A 17 -26.28 16.81 -23.47
CA PHE A 17 -26.24 16.09 -22.17
C PHE A 17 -26.28 14.56 -22.18
N LEU A 18 -25.11 13.94 -21.97
CA LEU A 18 -24.90 12.77 -21.10
C LEU A 18 -23.38 12.50 -20.91
N LEU A 19 -22.71 13.43 -20.23
CA LEU A 19 -21.39 13.21 -19.63
C LEU A 19 -21.54 13.41 -18.11
N GLY A 20 -21.48 12.33 -17.35
CA GLY A 20 -21.64 12.39 -15.90
C GLY A 20 -21.79 11.02 -15.23
N THR A 21 -21.25 10.96 -14.01
CA THR A 21 -21.51 9.95 -12.96
C THR A 21 -21.08 8.49 -13.19
N SER A 22 -19.86 8.18 -12.73
CA SER A 22 -19.61 7.00 -11.87
C SER A 22 -19.04 7.40 -10.49
N GLY A 23 -19.31 8.63 -10.04
CA GLY A 23 -19.09 9.04 -8.63
C GLY A 23 -20.22 8.61 -7.69
N LEU A 24 -21.20 7.84 -8.17
CA LEU A 24 -22.38 7.41 -7.41
C LEU A 24 -22.09 6.16 -6.56
N ALA A 25 -21.23 6.32 -5.55
CA ALA A 25 -21.07 5.39 -4.43
C ALA A 25 -20.67 6.06 -3.10
N TRP A 26 -20.45 7.38 -3.07
CA TRP A 26 -20.20 8.16 -1.84
C TRP A 26 -20.92 9.51 -1.83
N ALA A 27 -21.95 9.67 -2.67
CA ALA A 27 -22.86 10.79 -2.55
C ALA A 27 -23.49 10.80 -1.15
N SER A 28 -23.69 11.98 -0.57
CA SER A 28 -24.27 12.16 0.76
C SER A 28 -25.68 11.57 0.84
N THR A 29 -25.79 10.30 1.23
CA THR A 29 -27.05 9.73 1.70
C THR A 29 -27.47 10.53 2.94
N PRO A 30 -28.63 11.20 2.95
CA PRO A 30 -29.11 11.85 4.15
C PRO A 30 -29.17 10.82 5.27
N LEU A 31 -28.68 11.20 6.44
CA LEU A 31 -28.81 10.42 7.66
C LEU A 31 -30.29 10.01 7.84
N PRO A 32 -30.60 8.73 8.16
CA PRO A 32 -31.97 8.29 8.38
C PRO A 32 -32.75 9.18 9.35
N ALA A 33 -34.02 9.43 9.06
CA ALA A 33 -34.88 10.19 9.97
C ALA A 33 -35.10 9.39 11.26
N GLY A 34 -34.86 10.04 12.41
CA GLY A 34 -35.03 9.41 13.73
C GLY A 34 -33.77 8.81 14.35
N LEU A 35 -32.57 9.17 13.87
CA LEU A 35 -31.32 8.87 14.58
C LEU A 35 -31.31 9.46 16.01
N PRO A 36 -30.56 8.84 16.94
CA PRO A 36 -30.50 9.26 18.34
C PRO A 36 -30.11 10.74 18.52
N PRO A 37 -30.41 11.36 19.69
CA PRO A 37 -30.16 12.79 19.94
C PRO A 37 -28.73 13.25 19.69
N CYS A 38 -27.77 12.33 19.83
CA CYS A 38 -26.38 12.49 19.47
C CYS A 38 -26.10 12.66 17.96
N LEU A 39 -27.11 12.85 17.10
CA LEU A 39 -26.94 13.38 15.75
C LEU A 39 -27.85 14.57 15.44
N SER A 40 -28.56 15.13 16.44
CA SER A 40 -29.32 16.37 16.24
C SER A 40 -28.36 17.56 16.05
N GLY A 41 -28.20 17.98 14.81
CA GLY A 41 -27.33 19.08 14.37
C GLY A 41 -26.92 18.88 12.90
N PRO A 42 -26.51 19.93 12.18
CA PRO A 42 -26.19 19.82 10.77
C PRO A 42 -24.93 18.96 10.54
N PRO A 43 -24.86 18.17 9.44
CA PRO A 43 -23.62 17.54 8.99
C PRO A 43 -22.50 18.56 8.79
N GLY A 44 -21.25 18.15 9.01
CA GLY A 44 -20.09 19.02 8.83
C GLY A 44 -19.81 19.98 10.00
N GLN A 45 -20.25 19.64 11.22
CA GLN A 45 -19.84 20.30 12.46
C GLN A 45 -19.02 19.37 13.35
N VAL A 46 -18.07 19.96 14.08
CA VAL A 46 -17.40 19.35 15.23
C VAL A 46 -18.27 19.60 16.46
N TRP A 47 -18.41 18.58 17.33
CA TRP A 47 -19.11 18.69 18.61
C TRP A 47 -18.59 19.85 19.47
N GLN A 48 -19.50 20.49 20.20
CA GLN A 48 -19.20 21.66 21.03
C GLN A 48 -19.21 21.31 22.52
N LEU A 49 -18.48 22.08 23.32
CA LEU A 49 -18.51 21.95 24.77
C LEU A 49 -19.91 22.27 25.30
N GLY A 50 -20.57 21.29 25.92
CA GLY A 50 -21.95 21.39 26.43
C GLY A 50 -23.01 20.64 25.60
N ASP A 51 -22.62 19.99 24.51
CA ASP A 51 -23.42 18.90 23.92
C ASP A 51 -23.59 17.73 24.91
N PRO A 52 -24.57 16.81 24.75
CA PRO A 52 -24.87 15.74 25.73
C PRO A 52 -23.75 14.69 25.93
N TYR A 53 -22.62 14.85 25.25
CA TYR A 53 -21.39 14.08 25.42
C TYR A 53 -20.29 15.10 25.73
N ASP A 54 -19.63 14.91 26.88
CA ASP A 54 -18.92 15.96 27.63
C ASP A 54 -17.64 16.47 26.92
N GLY A 55 -17.83 17.28 25.87
CA GLY A 55 -16.75 17.97 25.16
C GLY A 55 -15.92 17.14 24.16
N TYR A 56 -16.38 15.96 23.73
CA TYR A 56 -15.63 15.09 22.79
C TYR A 56 -15.58 15.67 21.37
N PRO A 57 -14.44 16.21 20.88
CA PRO A 57 -14.41 17.10 19.72
C PRO A 57 -14.28 16.32 18.39
N MET A 58 -15.08 15.26 18.20
CA MET A 58 -15.02 14.48 16.96
C MET A 58 -15.77 15.14 15.79
N PRO A 59 -15.31 14.94 14.56
CA PRO A 59 -16.12 15.07 13.36
C PRO A 59 -17.28 14.09 13.43
N ARG A 60 -18.50 14.58 13.22
CA ARG A 60 -19.65 13.68 13.02
C ARG A 60 -19.36 12.72 11.85
N PRO A 61 -19.66 11.42 11.95
CA PRO A 61 -19.52 10.51 10.82
C PRO A 61 -20.39 10.96 9.63
N GLY A 62 -19.81 10.95 8.44
CA GLY A 62 -20.45 11.49 7.23
C GLY A 62 -19.47 12.24 6.33
N THR A 63 -20.01 12.95 5.33
CA THR A 63 -19.22 13.67 4.32
C THR A 63 -18.40 14.81 4.93
N PRO A 64 -17.16 15.03 4.44
CA PRO A 64 -16.27 16.07 4.94
C PRO A 64 -16.78 17.47 4.58
N GLY A 65 -16.90 18.33 5.61
CA GLY A 65 -17.25 19.74 5.46
C GLY A 65 -18.72 20.01 5.11
N GLY A 66 -19.20 21.21 5.45
CA GLY A 66 -20.43 21.77 4.87
C GLY A 66 -20.26 22.27 3.42
N GLY A 67 -19.26 21.76 2.70
CA GLY A 67 -18.89 22.17 1.35
C GLY A 67 -19.36 21.20 0.27
N PRO A 68 -18.96 21.43 -1.00
CA PRO A 68 -19.17 20.48 -2.08
C PRO A 68 -18.59 19.09 -1.75
N PRO A 69 -19.27 17.99 -2.14
CA PRO A 69 -18.71 16.66 -2.01
C PRO A 69 -17.49 16.51 -2.92
N GLN A 70 -16.57 15.63 -2.52
CA GLN A 70 -15.42 15.21 -3.33
C GLN A 70 -15.86 14.82 -4.75
N GLN A 71 -15.10 15.27 -5.75
CA GLN A 71 -15.37 14.97 -7.16
C GLN A 71 -14.18 14.26 -7.79
N GLN A 72 -14.45 13.19 -8.52
CA GLN A 72 -13.45 12.42 -9.25
C GLN A 72 -13.90 12.29 -10.70
N VAL A 73 -13.09 12.79 -11.63
CA VAL A 73 -13.41 12.83 -13.06
C VAL A 73 -12.24 12.26 -13.86
N THR A 74 -12.45 11.09 -14.45
CA THR A 74 -11.53 10.49 -15.42
C THR A 74 -11.75 11.10 -16.81
N SER A 75 -10.65 11.40 -17.50
CA SER A 75 -10.64 12.01 -18.83
C SER A 75 -11.26 11.09 -19.91
N PRO A 76 -11.74 11.64 -21.04
CA PRO A 76 -12.41 10.85 -22.09
C PRO A 76 -11.51 9.83 -22.83
N ASP A 77 -10.20 9.85 -22.60
CA ASP A 77 -9.21 8.86 -23.06
C ASP A 77 -8.80 7.87 -21.96
N GLY A 78 -9.38 7.99 -20.77
CA GLY A 78 -9.07 7.18 -19.59
C GLY A 78 -7.87 7.64 -18.78
N LYS A 79 -6.91 8.36 -19.38
CA LYS A 79 -5.52 8.43 -18.90
C LYS A 79 -5.26 9.36 -17.72
N THR A 80 -6.19 10.24 -17.40
CA THR A 80 -6.03 11.23 -16.34
C THR A 80 -7.27 11.25 -15.47
N THR A 81 -7.10 11.06 -14.15
CA THR A 81 -8.17 11.28 -13.17
C THR A 81 -7.88 12.57 -12.42
N THR A 82 -8.71 13.58 -12.63
CA THR A 82 -8.69 14.81 -11.83
C THR A 82 -9.58 14.62 -10.61
N VAL A 83 -9.04 14.93 -9.44
CA VAL A 83 -9.73 14.79 -8.16
C VAL A 83 -9.79 16.15 -7.46
N GLN A 84 -10.99 16.53 -7.05
CA GLN A 84 -11.26 17.62 -6.12
C GLN A 84 -11.59 16.95 -4.78
N THR A 85 -10.71 17.09 -3.80
CA THR A 85 -10.94 16.53 -2.45
C THR A 85 -12.10 17.23 -1.73
N GLY A 86 -12.61 16.62 -0.67
CA GLY A 86 -13.58 17.27 0.21
C GLY A 86 -12.98 18.50 0.91
N HIS A 87 -13.86 19.39 1.40
CA HIS A 87 -13.42 20.58 2.13
C HIS A 87 -13.11 20.27 3.59
N SER A 88 -12.06 20.90 4.12
CA SER A 88 -11.72 20.81 5.55
C SER A 88 -12.89 21.29 6.44
N LEU A 89 -13.01 20.68 7.62
CA LEU A 89 -13.87 21.19 8.71
C LEU A 89 -13.28 22.43 9.40
N PHE A 90 -12.00 22.73 9.18
CA PHE A 90 -11.25 23.72 9.94
C PHE A 90 -10.92 24.96 9.10
N PRO A 91 -10.67 26.12 9.75
CA PRO A 91 -10.00 27.26 9.11
C PRO A 91 -8.68 26.86 8.44
N GLU A 92 -8.14 27.73 7.58
CA GLU A 92 -6.82 27.47 7.00
C GLU A 92 -5.72 27.78 8.02
N SER A 93 -4.73 26.90 8.13
CA SER A 93 -3.60 27.07 9.06
C SER A 93 -2.31 26.50 8.50
N ASP A 94 -1.17 27.04 8.95
CA ASP A 94 0.12 26.38 8.75
C ASP A 94 0.25 25.19 9.71
N PRO A 95 0.42 23.94 9.21
CA PRO A 95 0.41 22.75 10.05
C PRO A 95 1.64 22.63 10.97
N TRP A 96 2.69 23.43 10.74
CA TRP A 96 3.94 23.40 11.52
C TRP A 96 3.95 24.34 12.72
N ASP A 97 3.15 25.41 12.65
CA ASP A 97 3.08 26.48 13.65
C ASP A 97 1.84 26.35 14.54
N ASN A 98 0.64 26.44 13.96
CA ASN A 98 -0.63 26.45 14.69
C ASN A 98 -1.73 25.67 13.93
N PRO A 99 -1.61 24.33 13.83
CA PRO A 99 -2.58 23.49 13.10
C PRO A 99 -3.99 23.59 13.68
N THR A 100 -4.94 24.11 12.90
CA THR A 100 -6.36 24.18 13.31
C THR A 100 -7.09 22.85 13.18
N ASN A 101 -6.49 21.86 12.51
CA ASN A 101 -6.98 20.49 12.39
C ASN A 101 -6.48 19.56 13.52
N LEU A 102 -5.70 20.08 14.48
CA LEU A 102 -5.36 19.37 15.72
C LEU A 102 -6.52 19.43 16.70
N LEU A 103 -7.11 18.26 16.97
CA LEU A 103 -8.18 18.06 17.94
C LEU A 103 -7.62 17.92 19.36
N PRO A 104 -8.34 18.40 20.39
CA PRO A 104 -8.02 18.09 21.79
C PRO A 104 -7.94 16.58 22.05
N THR A 105 -6.85 16.15 22.69
CA THR A 105 -6.62 14.75 23.10
C THR A 105 -7.64 14.28 24.14
N VAL A 106 -8.11 13.04 24.00
CA VAL A 106 -9.22 12.48 24.79
C VAL A 106 -8.96 11.01 25.15
N TYR A 107 -9.06 10.67 26.44
CA TYR A 107 -8.60 9.38 26.98
C TYR A 107 -9.73 8.37 27.25
N HIS A 108 -10.56 8.11 26.24
CA HIS A 108 -11.54 7.02 26.23
C HIS A 108 -11.72 6.45 24.82
N ASP A 109 -12.40 5.30 24.69
CA ASP A 109 -12.81 4.72 23.41
C ASP A 109 -13.71 5.67 22.60
N VAL A 110 -13.67 5.61 21.27
CA VAL A 110 -14.49 6.45 20.38
C VAL A 110 -15.95 5.98 20.33
N TYR A 111 -16.82 6.84 19.77
CA TYR A 111 -18.22 6.53 19.53
C TYR A 111 -18.53 6.37 18.04
N ASP A 112 -19.41 5.43 17.70
CA ASP A 112 -19.97 5.25 16.35
C ASP A 112 -21.09 6.29 16.06
N SER A 113 -21.65 6.30 14.85
CA SER A 113 -22.78 7.19 14.49
C SER A 113 -24.12 6.82 15.16
N LEU A 114 -24.24 5.65 15.77
CA LEU A 114 -25.37 5.29 16.64
C LEU A 114 -25.11 5.68 18.10
N CYS A 115 -23.92 6.20 18.39
CA CYS A 115 -23.40 6.64 19.67
C CYS A 115 -23.26 5.51 20.69
N HIS A 116 -22.96 4.31 20.19
CA HIS A 116 -22.35 3.25 20.98
C HIS A 116 -20.84 3.48 21.08
N LEU A 117 -20.26 3.03 22.18
CA LEU A 117 -18.82 2.98 22.35
C LEU A 117 -18.24 1.88 21.45
N VAL A 118 -17.17 2.19 20.72
CA VAL A 118 -16.42 1.21 19.92
C VAL A 118 -15.24 0.71 20.77
N PRO A 119 -15.32 -0.47 21.42
CA PRO A 119 -14.30 -0.89 22.37
C PRO A 119 -12.95 -1.16 21.69
N ASN A 120 -11.86 -1.07 22.45
CA ASN A 120 -10.48 -1.19 21.98
C ASN A 120 -10.09 -0.07 20.98
N THR A 121 -10.54 1.16 21.24
CA THR A 121 -10.17 2.38 20.50
C THR A 121 -9.59 3.49 21.38
N LEU A 122 -9.29 3.18 22.64
CA LEU A 122 -8.37 3.93 23.49
C LEU A 122 -6.92 3.49 23.21
N SER A 123 -6.16 4.35 22.51
CA SER A 123 -4.70 4.22 22.34
C SER A 123 -3.96 4.64 23.63
N SER A 124 -2.74 5.17 23.55
CA SER A 124 -1.89 5.53 24.70
C SER A 124 -2.52 6.59 25.62
N SER A 125 -2.32 6.44 26.94
CA SER A 125 -2.65 7.45 27.96
C SER A 125 -1.45 7.72 28.89
N PRO A 126 -1.45 8.84 29.66
CA PRO A 126 -0.33 9.19 30.54
C PRO A 126 -0.03 8.14 31.62
N GLU A 127 -1.06 7.46 32.12
CA GLU A 127 -0.97 6.41 33.13
C GLU A 127 -0.72 5.02 32.53
N HIS A 128 -1.14 4.80 31.28
CA HIS A 128 -1.05 3.53 30.57
C HIS A 128 -0.60 3.73 29.11
N PRO A 129 0.72 3.63 28.81
CA PRO A 129 1.24 3.89 27.47
C PRO A 129 0.80 2.86 26.42
N TYR A 130 0.39 1.65 26.86
CA TYR A 130 0.05 0.51 26.00
C TYR A 130 -1.31 -0.08 26.38
N ASN A 131 -2.42 0.65 26.16
CA ASN A 131 -3.76 0.18 26.55
C ASN A 131 -4.24 -1.07 25.78
N LEU A 132 -3.71 -1.29 24.57
CA LEU A 132 -4.21 -2.29 23.62
C LEU A 132 -3.42 -3.61 23.59
N HIS A 133 -2.37 -3.77 24.40
CA HIS A 133 -1.69 -5.05 24.62
C HIS A 133 -1.09 -5.16 26.03
N ASP A 134 -0.63 -6.36 26.39
CA ASP A 134 0.22 -6.64 27.54
C ASP A 134 1.72 -6.41 27.22
N GLU A 135 2.59 -6.38 28.23
CA GLU A 135 4.04 -6.32 28.00
C GLU A 135 4.49 -7.52 27.12
N PRO A 136 5.15 -7.28 25.97
CA PRO A 136 5.44 -8.34 25.03
C PRO A 136 6.47 -9.33 25.57
N THR A 137 6.33 -10.60 25.20
CA THR A 137 7.37 -11.60 25.46
C THR A 137 8.53 -11.41 24.50
N VAL A 138 9.75 -11.25 25.02
CA VAL A 138 10.95 -10.98 24.21
C VAL A 138 11.96 -12.13 24.31
N THR A 139 12.44 -12.64 23.17
CA THR A 139 13.46 -13.70 23.09
C THR A 139 14.55 -13.41 22.05
N ASP A 140 15.72 -14.01 22.21
CA ASP A 140 16.83 -13.93 21.24
C ASP A 140 16.59 -14.80 20.00
N ILE A 141 17.01 -14.30 18.83
CA ILE A 141 16.96 -15.00 17.52
C ILE A 141 18.25 -14.75 16.71
N ASP A 142 18.48 -15.56 15.67
CA ASP A 142 19.44 -15.20 14.62
C ASP A 142 18.89 -13.99 13.83
N LYS A 143 19.68 -12.91 13.76
CA LYS A 143 19.30 -11.67 13.06
C LYS A 143 19.51 -11.72 11.54
N SER A 144 19.91 -12.86 10.98
CA SER A 144 20.05 -13.02 9.53
C SER A 144 18.72 -12.74 8.80
N SER A 145 18.74 -11.81 7.86
CA SER A 145 17.61 -11.38 7.02
C SER A 145 17.77 -11.86 5.57
N PRO A 146 16.70 -11.79 4.74
CA PRO A 146 16.81 -12.04 3.30
C PRO A 146 17.93 -11.19 2.68
N TYR A 147 18.04 -9.94 3.11
CA TYR A 147 19.09 -9.03 2.66
C TYR A 147 20.48 -9.53 3.04
N THR A 148 20.77 -9.81 4.31
CA THR A 148 22.14 -10.16 4.74
C THR A 148 22.61 -11.48 4.15
N ASP A 149 21.71 -12.44 3.96
CA ASP A 149 22.05 -13.71 3.32
C ASP A 149 22.34 -13.50 1.82
N LEU A 150 21.57 -12.67 1.10
CA LEU A 150 21.85 -12.30 -0.30
C LEU A 150 23.15 -11.46 -0.43
N GLU A 151 23.39 -10.50 0.46
CA GLU A 151 24.62 -9.70 0.55
C GLU A 151 25.84 -10.60 0.76
N ALA A 152 25.74 -11.60 1.65
CA ALA A 152 26.80 -12.57 1.90
C ALA A 152 27.04 -13.52 0.69
N ILE A 153 25.99 -13.92 -0.02
CA ILE A 153 26.08 -14.73 -1.25
C ILE A 153 26.82 -13.94 -2.34
N LEU A 154 26.44 -12.68 -2.57
CA LEU A 154 27.10 -11.80 -3.54
C LEU A 154 28.57 -11.55 -3.17
N ALA A 155 28.86 -11.24 -1.90
CA ALA A 155 30.23 -11.08 -1.42
C ALA A 155 31.08 -12.34 -1.64
N SER A 156 30.48 -13.54 -1.51
CA SER A 156 31.18 -14.83 -1.71
C SER A 156 31.69 -15.03 -3.13
N PHE A 157 30.97 -14.52 -4.15
CA PHE A 157 31.37 -14.65 -5.56
C PHE A 157 32.68 -13.91 -5.88
N HIS A 158 33.00 -12.86 -5.11
CA HIS A 158 34.21 -12.07 -5.24
C HIS A 158 35.36 -12.52 -4.32
N GLN A 159 35.10 -13.42 -3.38
CA GLN A 159 36.14 -13.87 -2.45
C GLN A 159 37.25 -14.62 -3.20
N ALA A 160 38.43 -14.01 -3.21
CA ALA A 160 39.66 -14.68 -3.58
C ALA A 160 39.84 -15.92 -2.70
N GLY A 161 40.19 -17.05 -3.30
CA GLY A 161 40.56 -18.25 -2.53
C GLY A 161 41.75 -17.95 -1.60
N ASN A 162 41.94 -18.77 -0.57
CA ASN A 162 43.04 -18.59 0.41
C ASN A 162 44.45 -18.53 -0.21
N ASP A 163 44.60 -18.92 -1.48
CA ASP A 163 45.85 -18.90 -2.25
C ASP A 163 46.11 -17.55 -2.96
N ASP A 164 45.11 -16.67 -3.10
CA ASP A 164 45.14 -15.42 -3.90
C ASP A 164 45.35 -14.14 -3.03
N LYS A 165 46.08 -14.24 -1.91
CA LYS A 165 46.28 -13.18 -0.88
C LYS A 165 47.03 -11.91 -1.32
N GLY A 166 47.15 -11.64 -2.63
CA GLY A 166 47.91 -10.51 -3.20
C GLY A 166 47.16 -9.66 -4.23
N ARG A 167 45.83 -9.79 -4.35
CA ARG A 167 45.04 -9.21 -5.48
C ARG A 167 43.94 -8.20 -5.10
N PHE A 168 43.94 -7.64 -3.90
CA PHE A 168 43.03 -6.54 -3.58
C PHE A 168 43.50 -5.23 -4.23
N ASP A 169 42.58 -4.48 -4.83
CA ASP A 169 42.83 -3.10 -5.24
C ASP A 169 42.81 -2.14 -4.04
N ASN A 170 43.11 -0.86 -4.29
CA ASN A 170 43.12 0.18 -3.24
C ASN A 170 41.72 0.46 -2.63
N ASN A 171 40.66 -0.12 -3.19
CA ASN A 171 39.28 -0.03 -2.70
C ASN A 171 38.83 -1.33 -1.99
N GLY A 172 39.72 -2.31 -1.81
CA GLY A 172 39.42 -3.60 -1.18
C GLY A 172 38.69 -4.60 -2.08
N LYS A 173 38.53 -4.32 -3.38
CA LYS A 173 37.95 -5.28 -4.32
C LYS A 173 38.99 -6.30 -4.76
N SER A 174 38.60 -7.57 -4.74
CA SER A 174 39.40 -8.69 -5.24
C SER A 174 39.47 -8.63 -6.78
N ASN A 175 40.68 -8.59 -7.33
CA ASN A 175 40.95 -8.83 -8.76
C ASN A 175 41.13 -10.34 -9.06
N GLY A 176 40.54 -11.20 -8.23
CA GLY A 176 40.43 -12.63 -8.50
C GLY A 176 39.38 -12.91 -9.58
N PRO A 177 39.45 -14.06 -10.26
CA PRO A 177 38.34 -14.52 -11.10
C PRO A 177 37.12 -14.82 -10.21
N LEU A 178 35.93 -14.43 -10.65
CA LEU A 178 34.66 -14.79 -9.98
C LEU A 178 34.58 -16.30 -9.77
N ARG A 179 34.11 -16.71 -8.58
CA ARG A 179 33.86 -18.11 -8.22
C ARG A 179 32.43 -18.27 -7.74
N ILE A 180 31.58 -18.86 -8.57
CA ILE A 180 30.16 -19.04 -8.26
C ILE A 180 29.95 -20.46 -7.75
N ASP A 181 29.49 -20.58 -6.50
CA ASP A 181 29.05 -21.82 -5.88
C ASP A 181 27.57 -22.09 -6.22
N PRO A 182 27.24 -23.19 -6.93
CA PRO A 182 25.86 -23.55 -7.25
C PRO A 182 24.94 -23.68 -6.02
N ALA A 183 25.49 -24.03 -4.84
CA ALA A 183 24.70 -24.11 -3.62
C ALA A 183 24.27 -22.73 -3.11
N GLN A 184 25.14 -21.71 -3.23
CA GLN A 184 24.77 -20.33 -2.90
C GLN A 184 23.79 -19.74 -3.93
N VAL A 185 23.93 -20.09 -5.22
CA VAL A 185 22.96 -19.71 -6.26
C VAL A 185 21.58 -20.30 -5.95
N GLN A 186 21.50 -21.59 -5.59
CA GLN A 186 20.21 -22.19 -5.23
C GLN A 186 19.63 -21.55 -3.96
N ARG A 187 20.45 -21.31 -2.92
CA ARG A 187 20.01 -20.59 -1.71
C ARG A 187 19.46 -19.19 -2.02
N ALA A 188 20.06 -18.45 -2.94
CA ALA A 188 19.54 -17.14 -3.36
C ALA A 188 18.18 -17.27 -4.06
N ILE A 189 18.00 -18.28 -4.92
CA ILE A 189 16.71 -18.59 -5.53
C ILE A 189 15.68 -18.96 -4.45
N ASP A 190 16.06 -19.76 -3.46
CA ASP A 190 15.18 -20.16 -2.35
C ASP A 190 14.75 -18.96 -1.50
N ILE A 191 15.62 -17.97 -1.27
CA ILE A 191 15.28 -16.69 -0.60
C ILE A 191 14.27 -15.90 -1.43
N LEU A 192 14.52 -15.74 -2.73
CA LEU A 192 13.65 -14.96 -3.61
C LEU A 192 12.27 -15.60 -3.78
N GLU A 193 12.23 -16.93 -3.84
CA GLU A 193 11.02 -17.74 -4.02
C GLU A 193 10.30 -18.09 -2.71
N GLY A 194 10.86 -17.77 -1.55
CA GLY A 194 10.28 -18.12 -0.24
C GLY A 194 10.28 -19.62 0.06
N ASN A 195 11.15 -20.39 -0.58
CA ASN A 195 11.29 -21.83 -0.32
C ASN A 195 11.83 -22.06 1.13
N PRO A 196 11.68 -23.26 1.72
CA PRO A 196 12.14 -23.52 3.09
C PRO A 196 13.66 -23.39 3.26
N ILE A 197 14.11 -22.53 4.17
CA ILE A 197 15.53 -22.32 4.49
C ILE A 197 15.79 -22.68 5.96
N PRO A 198 16.62 -23.70 6.25
CA PRO A 198 16.92 -24.09 7.63
C PRO A 198 17.51 -22.96 8.47
N ASN A 199 17.06 -22.86 9.72
CA ASN A 199 17.56 -21.87 10.70
C ASN A 199 17.43 -20.41 10.24
N ARG A 200 16.36 -20.08 9.49
CA ARG A 200 15.97 -18.71 9.14
C ARG A 200 14.54 -18.44 9.56
N VAL A 201 14.34 -17.37 10.31
CA VAL A 201 13.00 -16.98 10.78
C VAL A 201 12.13 -16.42 9.65
N TYR A 202 12.73 -15.87 8.58
CA TYR A 202 12.02 -15.44 7.37
C TYR A 202 11.68 -16.58 6.40
N SER A 203 12.04 -17.83 6.71
CA SER A 203 11.78 -18.98 5.84
C SER A 203 10.28 -19.12 5.54
N GLY A 204 9.89 -19.15 4.27
CA GLY A 204 8.48 -19.15 3.84
C GLY A 204 7.94 -17.79 3.40
N MET A 205 8.68 -16.69 3.61
CA MET A 205 8.33 -15.35 3.14
C MET A 205 9.13 -15.04 1.85
N PRO A 206 8.49 -15.04 0.66
CA PRO A 206 9.19 -14.75 -0.59
C PRO A 206 9.44 -13.26 -0.77
N VAL A 207 10.63 -12.91 -1.26
CA VAL A 207 10.96 -11.54 -1.71
C VAL A 207 10.29 -11.21 -3.06
N LEU A 208 9.91 -12.24 -3.82
CA LEU A 208 8.98 -12.12 -4.93
C LEU A 208 7.54 -12.18 -4.37
N HIS A 209 6.81 -11.07 -4.37
CA HIS A 209 5.49 -10.98 -3.73
C HIS A 209 4.37 -11.56 -4.63
N TYR A 210 4.53 -12.80 -5.06
CA TYR A 210 3.61 -13.54 -5.93
C TYR A 210 2.54 -14.35 -5.15
N ASN A 211 2.65 -14.42 -3.82
CA ASN A 211 1.90 -15.35 -2.99
C ASN A 211 0.75 -14.73 -2.17
N GLY A 212 0.26 -13.55 -2.55
CA GLY A 212 -0.88 -12.88 -1.89
C GLY A 212 -2.10 -13.78 -1.59
N PRO A 213 -2.54 -14.68 -2.50
CA PRO A 213 -3.61 -15.64 -2.21
C PRO A 213 -3.35 -16.57 -1.02
N ASP A 214 -2.09 -16.95 -0.80
CA ASP A 214 -1.66 -17.82 0.31
C ASP A 214 -1.39 -17.02 1.61
N LYS A 215 -1.45 -15.67 1.57
CA LYS A 215 -1.33 -14.76 2.72
C LYS A 215 -2.69 -14.38 3.36
N GLN A 216 -3.72 -15.20 3.17
CA GLN A 216 -5.02 -15.06 3.81
C GLN A 216 -5.07 -15.80 5.15
N LYS A 217 -5.67 -15.17 6.18
CA LYS A 217 -5.98 -15.84 7.45
C LYS A 217 -7.36 -15.47 7.98
N THR A 218 -8.03 -16.44 8.58
CA THR A 218 -9.32 -16.25 9.27
C THR A 218 -9.15 -16.18 10.77
N VAL A 219 -9.85 -15.23 11.41
CA VAL A 219 -9.94 -15.15 12.88
C VAL A 219 -10.77 -16.32 13.38
N ASP A 220 -10.21 -17.11 14.29
CA ASP A 220 -10.92 -18.24 14.89
C ASP A 220 -12.10 -17.71 15.75
N PRO A 221 -13.36 -18.06 15.44
CA PRO A 221 -14.53 -17.57 16.18
C PRO A 221 -14.61 -18.10 17.62
N VAL A 222 -13.91 -19.20 17.95
CA VAL A 222 -13.93 -19.80 19.29
C VAL A 222 -12.91 -19.13 20.20
N THR A 223 -11.65 -19.01 19.75
CA THR A 223 -10.60 -18.34 20.54
C THR A 223 -10.56 -16.82 20.37
N LYS A 224 -11.26 -16.29 19.36
CA LYS A 224 -11.29 -14.86 18.97
C LYS A 224 -9.88 -14.32 18.69
N ASN A 225 -9.05 -15.14 18.07
CA ASN A 225 -7.64 -14.85 17.82
C ASN A 225 -7.21 -15.21 16.39
N VAL A 226 -6.20 -14.50 15.89
CA VAL A 226 -5.42 -14.88 14.71
C VAL A 226 -3.94 -14.66 14.98
N ASN A 227 -3.08 -15.53 14.46
CA ASN A 227 -1.63 -15.39 14.59
C ASN A 227 -1.04 -14.76 13.32
N VAL A 228 -0.23 -13.72 13.45
CA VAL A 228 0.45 -13.04 12.34
C VAL A 228 1.96 -13.03 12.61
N HIS A 229 2.77 -13.37 11.61
CA HIS A 229 4.23 -13.29 11.68
C HIS A 229 4.72 -12.15 10.79
N VAL A 230 5.48 -11.23 11.37
CA VAL A 230 6.08 -10.06 10.71
C VAL A 230 7.58 -10.08 10.92
N ILE A 231 8.35 -9.74 9.89
CA ILE A 231 9.80 -9.55 9.95
C ILE A 231 10.18 -8.11 9.59
N TYR A 232 11.16 -7.57 10.31
CA TYR A 232 11.66 -6.21 10.17
C TYR A 232 13.13 -6.25 9.77
N TYR A 233 13.50 -5.71 8.60
CA TYR A 233 14.91 -5.59 8.16
C TYR A 233 15.12 -4.43 7.18
N ARG A 234 16.23 -3.69 7.33
CA ARG A 234 16.58 -2.52 6.48
C ARG A 234 15.38 -1.61 6.16
N SER A 235 15.02 -1.49 4.89
CA SER A 235 13.91 -0.70 4.33
C SER A 235 12.59 -1.47 4.21
N HIS A 236 12.51 -2.67 4.77
CA HIS A 236 11.41 -3.62 4.62
C HIS A 236 10.68 -3.93 5.94
N ILE A 237 9.39 -4.23 5.78
CA ILE A 237 8.53 -4.95 6.74
C ILE A 237 7.77 -5.95 5.88
N GLU A 238 7.94 -7.24 6.15
CA GLU A 238 7.25 -8.31 5.42
C GLU A 238 6.41 -9.12 6.39
N ALA A 239 5.24 -9.60 5.97
CA ALA A 239 4.36 -10.41 6.81
C ALA A 239 3.91 -11.71 6.10
N ASP A 240 3.57 -12.73 6.89
CA ASP A 240 2.93 -13.96 6.40
C ASP A 240 1.42 -13.80 6.13
N THR A 241 0.89 -12.61 6.35
CA THR A 241 -0.53 -12.27 6.26
C THR A 241 -0.70 -10.90 5.62
N SER A 242 -1.55 -10.80 4.62
CA SER A 242 -1.97 -9.52 4.02
C SER A 242 -3.50 -9.37 3.91
N LEU A 243 -4.24 -10.47 4.07
CA LEU A 243 -5.70 -10.48 4.09
C LEU A 243 -6.23 -11.16 5.36
N LEU A 244 -7.13 -10.48 6.07
CA LEU A 244 -7.78 -11.01 7.27
C LEU A 244 -9.28 -11.20 7.07
N ASP A 245 -9.80 -12.35 7.48
CA ASP A 245 -11.23 -12.63 7.54
C ASP A 245 -11.78 -12.49 8.97
N THR A 246 -12.60 -11.46 9.17
CA THR A 246 -13.26 -11.14 10.44
C THR A 246 -14.70 -11.63 10.54
N MET A 247 -15.21 -12.40 9.55
CA MET A 247 -16.62 -12.84 9.52
C MET A 247 -17.03 -13.67 10.75
N GLY A 248 -16.09 -14.38 11.38
CA GLY A 248 -16.33 -15.13 12.62
C GLY A 248 -16.48 -14.28 13.89
N VAL A 249 -16.14 -12.99 13.85
CA VAL A 249 -16.06 -12.09 15.02
C VAL A 249 -16.70 -10.73 14.78
N LEU A 250 -17.68 -10.63 13.87
CA LEU A 250 -18.27 -9.34 13.47
C LEU A 250 -18.76 -8.47 14.65
N ASP A 251 -19.38 -9.09 15.64
CA ASP A 251 -19.94 -8.41 16.83
C ASP A 251 -19.08 -8.56 18.09
N ASP A 252 -17.91 -9.20 17.98
CA ASP A 252 -17.05 -9.60 19.09
C ASP A 252 -15.68 -8.93 19.02
N THR A 253 -15.19 -8.41 20.15
CA THR A 253 -13.77 -8.05 20.26
C THR A 253 -12.88 -9.27 20.10
N TRP A 254 -11.75 -9.09 19.44
CA TRP A 254 -10.81 -10.15 19.09
C TRP A 254 -9.37 -9.67 19.28
N THR A 255 -8.41 -10.57 19.07
CA THR A 255 -6.98 -10.31 19.28
C THR A 255 -6.18 -10.74 18.05
N ILE A 256 -5.08 -10.04 17.79
CA ILE A 256 -4.01 -10.53 16.92
C ILE A 256 -2.81 -10.86 17.81
N THR A 257 -2.40 -12.13 17.80
CA THR A 257 -1.11 -12.55 18.34
C THR A 257 -0.05 -12.30 17.26
N TYR A 258 0.69 -11.20 17.40
CA TYR A 258 1.82 -10.92 16.52
C TYR A 258 3.08 -11.61 17.04
N THR A 259 3.77 -12.34 16.16
CA THR A 259 5.20 -12.64 16.31
C THR A 259 5.96 -11.67 15.42
N VAL A 260 6.81 -10.82 15.99
CA VAL A 260 7.59 -9.82 15.26
C VAL A 260 9.09 -10.07 15.45
N ASP A 261 9.78 -10.39 14.37
CA ASP A 261 11.23 -10.62 14.38
C ASP A 261 11.98 -9.42 13.81
N SER A 262 12.75 -8.75 14.67
CA SER A 262 13.64 -7.67 14.27
C SER A 262 14.99 -8.26 13.87
N LEU A 263 15.31 -8.24 12.58
CA LEU A 263 16.50 -8.83 11.98
C LEU A 263 17.62 -7.77 11.84
N ASP A 264 18.66 -8.02 11.07
CA ASP A 264 19.77 -7.07 10.86
C ASP A 264 19.28 -5.73 10.28
N LYS A 265 19.68 -4.63 10.94
CA LYS A 265 19.16 -3.27 10.69
C LYS A 265 17.64 -3.20 10.79
N GLY A 266 17.03 -4.13 11.53
CA GLY A 266 15.60 -4.27 11.75
C GLY A 266 15.04 -3.35 12.83
N SER A 267 15.88 -2.89 13.77
CA SER A 267 15.48 -2.00 14.88
C SER A 267 14.63 -0.83 14.39
N ASP A 268 13.49 -0.63 15.04
CA ASP A 268 12.47 0.40 14.81
C ASP A 268 11.49 0.37 16.00
N ASP A 269 10.48 1.24 16.00
CA ASP A 269 9.32 1.05 16.88
C ASP A 269 8.27 0.18 16.13
N PHE A 270 7.67 -0.80 16.82
CA PHE A 270 6.52 -1.56 16.31
C PHE A 270 5.29 -0.66 16.34
N SER A 271 4.90 -0.14 15.17
CA SER A 271 3.75 0.75 14.99
C SER A 271 2.75 0.23 13.95
N PRO A 272 1.84 -0.67 14.35
CA PRO A 272 0.64 -1.01 13.61
C PRO A 272 -0.51 -0.03 13.94
N SER A 273 -1.05 0.64 12.93
CA SER A 273 -2.18 1.56 13.00
C SER A 273 -3.43 0.88 12.43
N THR A 274 -4.47 0.65 13.24
CA THR A 274 -5.73 0.04 12.74
C THR A 274 -6.65 1.10 12.16
N MET A 275 -7.18 0.83 10.97
CA MET A 275 -8.21 1.61 10.30
C MET A 275 -9.57 1.00 10.61
N THR A 276 -10.48 1.82 11.14
CA THR A 276 -11.87 1.43 11.38
C THR A 276 -12.85 2.20 10.51
N PHE A 277 -13.89 1.48 10.09
CA PHE A 277 -15.15 2.05 9.67
C PHE A 277 -16.03 2.36 10.88
N ASP A 278 -17.06 3.14 10.63
CA ASP A 278 -18.23 3.38 11.47
C ASP A 278 -19.18 2.15 11.42
N ASP A 279 -20.15 2.06 12.33
CA ASP A 279 -20.99 0.86 12.42
C ASP A 279 -21.84 0.68 11.14
N PRO A 280 -21.64 -0.41 10.36
CA PRO A 280 -22.35 -0.59 9.10
C PRO A 280 -23.87 -0.68 9.28
N ASN A 281 -24.36 -1.04 10.46
CA ASN A 281 -25.80 -1.09 10.77
C ASN A 281 -26.46 0.30 10.75
N ALA A 282 -25.71 1.37 11.00
CA ALA A 282 -26.19 2.75 10.85
C ALA A 282 -26.59 3.10 9.41
N PHE A 283 -26.04 2.36 8.44
CA PHE A 283 -26.14 2.60 6.99
C PHE A 283 -26.77 1.41 6.23
N GLY A 284 -27.65 0.66 6.91
CA GLY A 284 -28.40 -0.46 6.33
C GLY A 284 -27.73 -1.83 6.42
N GLY A 285 -26.66 -1.95 7.23
CA GLY A 285 -25.91 -3.18 7.46
C GLY A 285 -24.94 -3.54 6.34
N LEU A 286 -24.03 -4.48 6.61
CA LEU A 286 -23.03 -4.96 5.63
C LEU A 286 -23.68 -5.45 4.31
N ALA A 287 -24.92 -5.94 4.37
CA ALA A 287 -25.71 -6.36 3.21
C ALA A 287 -26.07 -5.23 2.23
N SER A 288 -25.96 -3.94 2.62
CA SER A 288 -26.12 -2.79 1.71
C SER A 288 -24.84 -2.49 0.89
N GLY A 289 -23.79 -3.29 1.07
CA GLY A 289 -22.55 -3.23 0.31
C GLY A 289 -21.65 -2.07 0.72
N ALA A 290 -20.78 -1.62 -0.20
CA ALA A 290 -19.79 -0.57 0.05
C ALA A 290 -20.39 0.79 0.49
N ASN A 291 -21.70 1.00 0.30
CA ASN A 291 -22.40 2.18 0.82
C ASN A 291 -22.54 2.17 2.36
N SER A 292 -22.46 1.01 3.01
CA SER A 292 -22.59 0.87 4.47
C SER A 292 -21.36 1.31 5.26
N MET A 293 -20.17 1.12 4.70
CA MET A 293 -18.91 1.38 5.38
C MET A 293 -18.56 2.87 5.26
N LYS A 294 -18.36 3.57 6.38
CA LYS A 294 -17.94 4.99 6.41
C LYS A 294 -16.68 5.15 7.26
N PRO A 295 -15.65 5.92 6.85
CA PRO A 295 -14.44 6.11 7.65
C PRO A 295 -14.73 6.68 9.05
N LEU A 296 -14.25 6.04 10.11
CA LEU A 296 -14.39 6.52 11.48
C LEU A 296 -13.08 7.12 12.00
N ILE A 297 -12.12 6.25 12.32
CA ILE A 297 -10.76 6.60 12.76
C ILE A 297 -9.73 5.64 12.17
N MET A 298 -8.50 6.12 12.06
CA MET A 298 -7.30 5.30 12.06
C MET A 298 -6.56 5.66 13.35
N GLN A 299 -5.98 4.66 14.00
CA GLN A 299 -5.39 4.82 15.33
C GLN A 299 -4.17 3.95 15.48
N ASP A 300 -3.14 4.45 16.14
CA ASP A 300 -1.98 3.64 16.46
C ASP A 300 -2.32 2.67 17.60
N LEU A 301 -2.12 1.38 17.38
CA LEU A 301 -2.39 0.36 18.39
C LEU A 301 -1.28 0.33 19.46
N THR A 302 -0.05 0.65 19.06
CA THR A 302 1.14 0.76 19.94
C THR A 302 2.30 1.45 19.23
N PHE A 303 3.29 1.89 19.99
CA PHE A 303 4.66 2.18 19.55
C PHE A 303 5.62 1.51 20.52
N PHE A 304 5.98 0.26 20.26
CA PHE A 304 6.86 -0.49 21.17
C PHE A 304 8.26 -0.63 20.58
N PRO A 305 9.34 -0.20 21.26
CA PRO A 305 10.69 -0.20 20.69
C PRO A 305 11.26 -1.60 20.50
N GLN A 306 11.78 -1.86 19.31
CA GLN A 306 12.34 -3.16 18.91
C GLN A 306 13.84 -3.08 18.61
N LYS A 307 14.56 -4.14 18.96
CA LYS A 307 16.01 -4.25 18.75
C LYS A 307 16.32 -5.46 17.88
N GLU A 308 17.24 -5.29 16.94
CA GLU A 308 17.72 -6.37 16.07
C GLU A 308 18.23 -7.59 16.87
N GLY A 309 18.00 -8.79 16.32
CA GLY A 309 18.28 -10.07 16.98
C GLY A 309 17.27 -10.46 18.06
N LYS A 310 16.11 -9.80 18.12
CA LYS A 310 15.03 -10.13 19.05
C LYS A 310 13.73 -10.47 18.33
N ARG A 311 13.03 -11.47 18.89
CA ARG A 311 11.62 -11.76 18.66
C ARG A 311 10.79 -11.11 19.74
N TYR A 312 9.67 -10.51 19.36
CA TYR A 312 8.65 -9.96 20.23
C TYR A 312 7.32 -10.68 19.98
N VAL A 313 6.59 -11.05 21.03
CA VAL A 313 5.22 -11.58 20.92
C VAL A 313 4.26 -10.62 21.60
N TYR A 314 3.31 -10.07 20.85
CA TYR A 314 2.30 -9.11 21.30
C TYR A 314 0.88 -9.69 21.17
N HIS A 315 -0.02 -9.35 22.10
CA HIS A 315 -1.45 -9.64 22.00
C HIS A 315 -2.24 -8.35 21.77
N LEU A 316 -2.36 -7.92 20.52
CA LEU A 316 -3.02 -6.65 20.18
C LEU A 316 -4.54 -6.82 20.08
N LYS A 317 -5.26 -6.19 21.02
CA LYS A 317 -6.72 -6.14 21.07
C LYS A 317 -7.29 -5.36 19.88
N GLN A 318 -8.40 -5.84 19.33
CA GLN A 318 -9.11 -5.23 18.20
C GLN A 318 -10.57 -4.96 18.55
N SER A 319 -11.14 -3.93 17.95
CA SER A 319 -12.59 -3.65 17.96
C SER A 319 -13.37 -4.74 17.22
N PRO A 320 -14.71 -4.83 17.39
CA PRO A 320 -15.52 -5.86 16.73
C PRO A 320 -15.30 -5.93 15.21
N GLY A 321 -15.29 -7.15 14.67
CA GLY A 321 -14.88 -7.43 13.29
C GLY A 321 -15.64 -6.65 12.21
N ARG A 322 -16.86 -6.16 12.49
CA ARG A 322 -17.67 -5.32 11.60
C ARG A 322 -17.12 -3.91 11.39
N PHE A 323 -16.30 -3.40 12.30
CA PHE A 323 -15.63 -2.10 12.18
C PHE A 323 -14.30 -2.20 11.42
N PHE A 324 -13.74 -3.40 11.24
CA PHE A 324 -12.39 -3.58 10.74
C PHE A 324 -12.26 -3.25 9.24
N ASN A 325 -11.44 -2.25 8.89
CA ASN A 325 -11.00 -2.04 7.51
C ASN A 325 -9.64 -2.72 7.24
N GLY A 326 -8.60 -2.38 8.01
CA GLY A 326 -7.25 -2.89 7.81
C GLY A 326 -6.25 -2.37 8.84
N ILE A 327 -5.00 -2.80 8.77
CA ILE A 327 -3.89 -2.38 9.64
C ILE A 327 -2.71 -1.93 8.79
N TYR A 328 -2.31 -0.67 8.97
CA TYR A 328 -1.14 -0.05 8.39
C TYR A 328 0.04 -0.19 9.35
N THR A 329 1.03 -1.01 9.01
CA THR A 329 2.23 -1.21 9.82
C THR A 329 3.40 -0.49 9.18
N TRP A 330 4.05 0.42 9.90
CA TRP A 330 5.10 1.28 9.37
C TRP A 330 6.35 1.31 10.26
N GLY A 331 7.49 1.64 9.65
CA GLY A 331 8.77 1.85 10.34
C GLY A 331 9.32 3.25 10.07
N TRP A 332 9.87 3.90 11.10
CA TRP A 332 10.33 5.28 11.06
C TRP A 332 11.65 5.47 10.32
N ARG A 333 12.56 4.50 10.45
CA ARG A 333 13.98 4.67 10.13
C ARG A 333 14.27 4.86 8.63
N VAL A 334 13.49 4.19 7.77
CA VAL A 334 13.59 4.28 6.30
C VAL A 334 12.19 4.40 5.70
N HIS A 335 11.42 5.34 6.25
CA HIS A 335 10.14 5.76 5.68
C HIS A 335 10.39 6.48 4.33
N PRO A 336 9.56 6.34 3.28
CA PRO A 336 8.25 5.69 3.23
C PRO A 336 8.22 4.28 2.63
N GLY A 337 9.37 3.69 2.27
CA GLY A 337 9.43 2.34 1.69
C GLY A 337 9.14 1.23 2.69
N ARG A 338 9.30 1.51 3.99
CA ARG A 338 9.18 0.55 5.08
C ARG A 338 7.75 0.48 5.64
N VAL A 339 6.85 -0.12 4.86
CA VAL A 339 5.42 -0.25 5.18
C VAL A 339 4.87 -1.61 4.74
N GLN A 340 4.01 -2.20 5.57
CA GLN A 340 3.18 -3.38 5.29
C GLN A 340 1.71 -3.06 5.60
N PHE A 341 0.77 -3.65 4.87
CA PHE A 341 -0.67 -3.45 5.10
C PHE A 341 -1.46 -4.75 5.04
N MET A 342 -2.25 -5.00 6.07
CA MET A 342 -3.24 -6.08 6.11
C MET A 342 -4.64 -5.50 5.93
N GLU A 343 -5.44 -6.00 4.99
CA GLU A 343 -6.83 -5.52 4.81
C GLU A 343 -7.88 -6.61 5.08
N ASN A 344 -9.10 -6.18 5.41
CA ASN A 344 -10.27 -7.04 5.54
C ASN A 344 -10.58 -7.67 4.17
N GLN A 345 -10.42 -9.00 4.04
CA GLN A 345 -10.63 -9.70 2.77
C GLN A 345 -12.03 -9.48 2.19
N ASN A 346 -13.01 -9.23 3.05
CA ASN A 346 -14.44 -9.18 2.72
C ASN A 346 -14.84 -7.83 2.11
N LYS A 347 -13.93 -6.85 2.12
CA LYS A 347 -14.08 -5.58 1.41
C LYS A 347 -14.14 -5.86 -0.10
N ALA A 348 -15.14 -5.30 -0.77
CA ALA A 348 -15.26 -5.35 -2.21
C ALA A 348 -14.69 -4.08 -2.86
N ALA A 349 -13.82 -4.27 -3.86
CA ALA A 349 -13.31 -3.21 -4.73
C ALA A 349 -13.61 -3.58 -6.19
N LEU A 350 -14.20 -2.66 -6.95
CA LEU A 350 -14.38 -2.79 -8.40
C LEU A 350 -15.10 -4.08 -8.88
N GLY A 351 -15.90 -4.73 -8.03
CA GLY A 351 -16.72 -5.91 -8.36
C GLY A 351 -16.25 -7.23 -7.75
N HIS A 352 -15.02 -7.29 -7.23
CA HIS A 352 -14.46 -8.46 -6.55
C HIS A 352 -14.07 -8.13 -5.11
N ASN A 353 -14.00 -9.15 -4.25
CA ASN A 353 -13.35 -9.01 -2.94
C ASN A 353 -11.82 -9.07 -3.09
N LEU A 354 -11.06 -8.74 -2.04
CA LEU A 354 -9.60 -8.62 -2.14
C LEU A 354 -8.91 -9.96 -2.41
N LEU A 355 -9.40 -11.06 -1.81
CA LEU A 355 -8.88 -12.40 -2.07
C LEU A 355 -9.10 -12.80 -3.53
N GLN A 356 -10.25 -12.45 -4.11
CA GLN A 356 -10.54 -12.70 -5.53
C GLN A 356 -9.61 -11.90 -6.44
N TRP A 357 -9.25 -10.65 -6.12
CA TRP A 357 -8.26 -9.89 -6.88
C TRP A 357 -6.90 -10.60 -6.89
N GLU A 358 -6.40 -11.00 -5.71
CA GLU A 358 -5.17 -11.79 -5.59
C GLU A 358 -5.23 -13.10 -6.41
N GLN A 359 -6.33 -13.86 -6.29
CA GLN A 359 -6.52 -15.13 -6.99
C GLN A 359 -6.64 -14.98 -8.52
N LEU A 360 -7.28 -13.91 -9.01
CA LEU A 360 -7.35 -13.60 -10.45
C LEU A 360 -5.98 -13.26 -11.04
N SER A 361 -5.10 -12.67 -10.23
CA SER A 361 -3.76 -12.27 -10.64
C SER A 361 -2.77 -13.44 -10.57
N PHE A 362 -2.68 -14.14 -9.44
CA PHE A 362 -1.64 -15.14 -9.15
C PHE A 362 -2.11 -16.60 -9.15
N GLY A 363 -3.42 -16.86 -9.25
CA GLY A 363 -4.02 -18.18 -9.10
C GLY A 363 -4.45 -18.49 -7.67
N GLU A 364 -5.19 -19.58 -7.45
CA GLU A 364 -5.79 -19.90 -6.14
C GLU A 364 -4.76 -20.21 -5.05
N HIS A 365 -3.75 -21.02 -5.40
CA HIS A 365 -2.66 -21.44 -4.50
C HIS A 365 -1.31 -21.37 -5.22
N PRO A 366 -0.70 -20.18 -5.33
CA PRO A 366 0.55 -19.99 -6.05
C PRO A 366 1.71 -20.82 -5.48
N MET A 367 1.78 -21.09 -4.18
CA MET A 367 2.86 -21.91 -3.58
C MET A 367 2.63 -23.42 -3.64
N ALA A 368 1.44 -23.90 -4.04
CA ALA A 368 1.10 -25.33 -4.00
C ALA A 368 1.87 -26.23 -5.00
N SER A 369 2.46 -25.65 -6.05
CA SER A 369 3.32 -26.40 -6.99
C SER A 369 4.31 -25.49 -7.71
N ARG A 370 5.41 -26.06 -8.23
CA ARG A 370 6.37 -25.32 -9.05
C ARG A 370 5.73 -24.69 -10.31
N ALA A 371 4.69 -25.32 -10.87
CA ALA A 371 3.98 -24.79 -12.03
C ALA A 371 3.15 -23.56 -11.66
N ASN A 372 2.44 -23.59 -10.52
CA ASN A 372 1.69 -22.46 -10.00
C ASN A 372 2.63 -21.30 -9.64
N GLN A 373 3.74 -21.61 -8.94
CA GLN A 373 4.75 -20.66 -8.52
C GLN A 373 5.37 -19.93 -9.72
N LEU A 374 5.76 -20.66 -10.77
CA LEU A 374 6.28 -20.06 -12.01
C LEU A 374 5.23 -19.25 -12.78
N ALA A 375 3.96 -19.67 -12.76
CA ALA A 375 2.88 -18.90 -13.38
C ALA A 375 2.64 -17.57 -12.63
N ALA A 376 2.66 -17.59 -11.30
CA ALA A 376 2.50 -16.43 -10.44
C ALA A 376 3.71 -15.47 -10.52
N ILE A 377 4.95 -15.97 -10.42
CA ILE A 377 6.16 -15.18 -10.70
C ILE A 377 6.13 -14.64 -12.13
N GLY A 378 5.53 -15.37 -13.07
CA GLY A 378 5.28 -14.94 -14.44
C GLY A 378 4.53 -13.60 -14.54
N LYS A 379 3.69 -13.25 -13.56
CA LYS A 379 2.86 -12.03 -13.52
C LYS A 379 3.61 -10.77 -13.04
N ILE A 380 4.69 -10.93 -12.29
CA ILE A 380 5.53 -9.83 -11.82
C ILE A 380 6.28 -9.19 -13.00
N SER A 381 6.45 -7.87 -12.99
CA SER A 381 7.19 -7.12 -14.01
C SER A 381 8.61 -7.64 -14.26
N ASN A 382 9.02 -7.75 -15.52
CA ASN A 382 10.45 -7.96 -15.88
C ASN A 382 11.34 -6.74 -15.55
N LEU A 383 10.75 -5.60 -15.17
CA LEU A 383 11.48 -4.45 -14.64
C LEU A 383 11.63 -4.49 -13.11
N ALA A 384 10.95 -5.41 -12.42
CA ALA A 384 11.12 -5.59 -10.98
C ALA A 384 12.56 -6.01 -10.63
N PRO A 385 13.24 -5.30 -9.71
CA PRO A 385 14.57 -5.67 -9.24
C PRO A 385 14.68 -7.13 -8.77
N GLU A 386 13.68 -7.60 -8.02
CA GLU A 386 13.60 -8.92 -7.43
C GLU A 386 13.50 -10.00 -8.50
N LYS A 387 12.66 -9.78 -9.52
CA LYS A 387 12.54 -10.71 -10.66
C LYS A 387 13.77 -10.69 -11.57
N ARG A 388 14.51 -9.58 -11.64
CA ARG A 388 15.80 -9.52 -12.35
C ARG A 388 16.88 -10.31 -11.65
N MET A 389 17.02 -10.16 -10.33
CA MET A 389 17.88 -11.02 -9.52
C MET A 389 17.51 -12.49 -9.74
N TRP A 390 16.22 -12.83 -9.63
CA TRP A 390 15.72 -14.20 -9.82
C TRP A 390 16.05 -14.76 -11.21
N ASN A 391 15.77 -14.01 -12.29
CA ASN A 391 16.10 -14.40 -13.66
C ASN A 391 17.61 -14.66 -13.83
N ALA A 392 18.46 -13.79 -13.28
CA ALA A 392 19.90 -13.90 -13.42
C ALA A 392 20.49 -15.04 -12.57
N PHE A 393 19.98 -15.30 -11.35
CA PHE A 393 20.35 -16.48 -10.58
C PHE A 393 19.90 -17.79 -11.25
N ASN A 394 18.69 -17.85 -11.81
CA ASN A 394 18.26 -19.02 -12.58
C ASN A 394 19.16 -19.23 -13.82
N ALA A 395 19.54 -18.15 -14.53
CA ALA A 395 20.48 -18.24 -15.65
C ALA A 395 21.89 -18.71 -15.23
N LEU A 396 22.38 -18.33 -14.04
CA LEU A 396 23.63 -18.87 -13.47
C LEU A 396 23.52 -20.38 -13.21
N ARG A 397 22.43 -20.83 -12.58
CA ARG A 397 22.17 -22.24 -12.27
C ARG A 397 22.06 -23.08 -13.55
N ASP A 398 21.20 -22.66 -14.48
CA ASP A 398 20.80 -23.42 -15.66
C ASP A 398 21.89 -23.43 -16.75
N GLY A 399 22.69 -22.36 -16.82
CA GLY A 399 23.91 -22.32 -17.63
C GLY A 399 25.12 -23.02 -17.00
N HIS A 400 24.99 -23.53 -15.76
CA HIS A 400 26.07 -24.09 -14.95
C HIS A 400 27.32 -23.19 -14.85
N TYR A 401 27.11 -21.87 -14.81
CA TYR A 401 28.17 -20.87 -14.84
C TYR A 401 28.90 -20.78 -13.49
N THR A 402 30.16 -21.23 -13.45
CA THR A 402 31.02 -21.12 -12.26
C THR A 402 32.01 -19.95 -12.32
N SER A 403 32.33 -19.44 -13.52
CA SER A 403 33.25 -18.32 -13.78
C SER A 403 33.13 -17.81 -15.23
N GLY A 404 33.89 -16.77 -15.59
CA GLY A 404 34.03 -16.28 -16.97
C GLY A 404 33.12 -15.09 -17.35
N PRO A 405 33.17 -14.60 -18.61
CA PRO A 405 32.49 -13.36 -19.01
C PRO A 405 30.96 -13.40 -18.89
N ALA A 406 30.33 -14.54 -19.20
CA ALA A 406 28.88 -14.71 -19.05
C ALA A 406 28.46 -14.68 -17.57
N ALA A 407 29.21 -15.37 -16.70
CA ALA A 407 29.04 -15.31 -15.26
C ALA A 407 29.19 -13.88 -14.72
N ALA A 408 30.20 -13.14 -15.18
CA ALA A 408 30.44 -11.75 -14.79
C ALA A 408 29.31 -10.79 -15.19
N ALA A 409 28.74 -10.96 -16.39
CA ALA A 409 27.58 -10.18 -16.83
C ALA A 409 26.34 -10.46 -15.97
N LEU A 410 26.10 -11.73 -15.61
CA LEU A 410 24.98 -12.12 -14.76
C LEU A 410 25.14 -11.62 -13.32
N VAL A 411 26.33 -11.77 -12.71
CA VAL A 411 26.63 -11.23 -11.37
C VAL A 411 26.44 -9.71 -11.34
N SER A 412 26.91 -8.99 -12.36
CA SER A 412 26.74 -7.53 -12.46
C SER A 412 25.27 -7.09 -12.53
N GLU A 413 24.39 -7.85 -13.21
CA GLU A 413 22.94 -7.55 -13.18
C GLU A 413 22.32 -7.87 -11.83
N ILE A 414 22.75 -8.95 -11.16
CA ILE A 414 22.25 -9.29 -9.81
C ILE A 414 22.65 -8.19 -8.82
N GLU A 415 23.91 -7.75 -8.80
CA GLU A 415 24.38 -6.68 -7.92
C GLU A 415 23.63 -5.37 -8.15
N ALA A 416 23.41 -5.00 -9.41
CA ALA A 416 22.70 -3.76 -9.75
C ALA A 416 21.19 -3.85 -9.49
N ALA A 417 20.59 -5.04 -9.59
CA ALA A 417 19.20 -5.27 -9.19
C ALA A 417 19.02 -5.38 -7.67
N PHE A 418 20.03 -5.87 -6.95
CA PHE A 418 20.08 -5.86 -5.49
C PHE A 418 20.13 -4.42 -4.95
N ASP A 419 20.94 -3.56 -5.56
CA ASP A 419 20.97 -2.12 -5.26
C ASP A 419 19.64 -1.43 -5.61
N ASP A 420 19.00 -1.75 -6.74
CA ASP A 420 17.66 -1.24 -7.08
C ASP A 420 16.61 -1.64 -6.00
N TRP A 421 16.67 -2.87 -5.48
CA TRP A 421 15.72 -3.43 -4.50
C TRP A 421 15.79 -2.73 -3.12
N ASP A 422 16.99 -2.48 -2.60
CA ASP A 422 17.21 -1.83 -1.27
C ASP A 422 16.54 -0.43 -1.17
N HIS A 423 16.32 0.23 -2.31
CA HIS A 423 15.97 1.65 -2.40
C HIS A 423 14.60 1.91 -3.04
N ARG A 424 13.49 1.61 -2.33
CA ARG A 424 12.12 1.95 -2.79
C ARG A 424 11.86 3.46 -3.02
N GLY A 425 12.68 4.34 -2.45
CA GLY A 425 12.62 5.80 -2.62
C GLY A 425 13.20 6.34 -3.94
N ARG A 426 13.62 5.45 -4.86
CA ARG A 426 13.99 5.79 -6.24
C ARG A 426 13.33 4.81 -7.22
N LEU A 427 13.23 5.21 -8.49
CA LEU A 427 12.77 4.32 -9.56
C LEU A 427 13.91 3.35 -9.98
N PRO A 428 13.63 2.06 -10.22
CA PRO A 428 14.64 1.08 -10.61
C PRO A 428 15.14 1.29 -12.05
N ARG A 429 16.35 0.80 -12.35
CA ARG A 429 16.99 0.94 -13.66
C ARG A 429 16.07 0.52 -14.82
N GLY A 430 15.81 1.45 -15.75
CA GLY A 430 14.96 1.21 -16.93
C GLY A 430 13.57 1.83 -16.84
N VAL A 431 13.19 2.35 -15.67
CA VAL A 431 12.07 3.29 -15.50
C VAL A 431 12.64 4.70 -15.41
N GLN A 432 11.91 5.70 -15.91
CA GLN A 432 12.29 7.11 -15.85
C GLN A 432 11.17 7.92 -15.19
N PRO A 433 11.48 8.96 -14.39
CA PRO A 433 10.46 9.84 -13.83
C PRO A 433 9.78 10.65 -14.94
N ASP A 434 8.47 10.90 -14.82
CA ASP A 434 7.78 11.82 -15.75
C ASP A 434 8.19 13.26 -15.39
N PRO A 435 8.86 14.01 -16.29
CA PRO A 435 9.38 15.34 -15.97
C PRO A 435 8.27 16.37 -15.67
N ASN A 436 7.02 16.06 -16.03
CA ASN A 436 5.85 16.91 -15.83
C ASN A 436 5.05 16.55 -14.56
N ALA A 437 5.39 15.45 -13.91
CA ALA A 437 4.80 15.05 -12.63
C ALA A 437 5.63 15.59 -11.46
N ASP A 438 4.97 15.80 -10.33
CA ASP A 438 5.61 16.11 -9.05
C ASP A 438 6.04 14.82 -8.34
N ILE A 439 5.30 13.72 -8.56
CA ILE A 439 5.57 12.39 -8.04
C ILE A 439 5.43 11.39 -9.19
N THR A 440 6.36 10.44 -9.33
CA THR A 440 6.20 9.27 -10.21
C THR A 440 6.22 8.01 -9.35
N LEU A 441 5.14 7.23 -9.37
CA LEU A 441 5.06 5.90 -8.80
C LEU A 441 5.25 4.83 -9.88
N PHE A 442 5.99 3.78 -9.56
CA PHE A 442 6.16 2.60 -10.37
C PHE A 442 5.75 1.35 -9.60
N TYR A 443 4.74 0.66 -10.13
CA TYR A 443 4.17 -0.56 -9.56
C TYR A 443 4.84 -1.76 -10.23
N ALA A 444 5.54 -2.56 -9.44
CA ALA A 444 6.23 -3.78 -9.85
C ALA A 444 6.42 -4.71 -8.65
N ASN A 445 6.49 -6.03 -8.85
CA ASN A 445 6.66 -7.04 -7.78
C ASN A 445 5.63 -6.90 -6.65
N ASN A 446 4.38 -6.63 -7.01
CA ASN A 446 3.32 -6.31 -6.04
C ASN A 446 3.73 -5.24 -4.99
N THR A 447 4.66 -4.35 -5.33
CA THR A 447 5.14 -3.25 -4.49
C THR A 447 5.14 -1.93 -5.26
N ILE A 448 5.52 -0.84 -4.58
CA ILE A 448 5.61 0.52 -5.14
C ILE A 448 7.03 1.06 -4.92
N TYR A 449 7.65 1.48 -6.01
CA TYR A 449 8.83 2.35 -6.07
C TYR A 449 8.39 3.77 -6.40
N ALA A 450 9.07 4.80 -5.91
CA ALA A 450 8.71 6.19 -6.21
C ALA A 450 9.90 7.08 -6.57
N HIS A 451 9.57 8.22 -7.18
CA HIS A 451 10.43 9.39 -7.26
C HIS A 451 9.61 10.65 -6.98
N VAL A 452 10.14 11.55 -6.16
CA VAL A 452 9.54 12.85 -5.86
C VAL A 452 10.43 13.93 -6.46
N LYS A 453 9.84 14.85 -7.21
CA LYS A 453 10.58 15.85 -7.99
C LYS A 453 11.31 16.83 -7.08
N GLY A 454 12.62 16.91 -7.25
CA GLY A 454 13.51 17.75 -6.44
C GLY A 454 14.03 17.05 -5.17
N TYR A 455 13.53 15.86 -4.85
CA TYR A 455 14.06 15.03 -3.78
C TYR A 455 15.24 14.18 -4.27
N THR A 456 16.33 14.15 -3.50
CA THR A 456 17.63 13.58 -3.96
C THR A 456 18.34 12.64 -2.97
N ASP A 457 17.87 12.51 -1.73
CA ASP A 457 18.47 11.59 -0.74
C ASP A 457 17.61 10.32 -0.56
N PRO A 458 17.95 9.19 -1.21
CA PRO A 458 17.15 7.97 -1.12
C PRO A 458 17.17 7.31 0.27
N ASN A 459 17.95 7.82 1.24
CA ASN A 459 18.08 7.26 2.60
C ASN A 459 17.33 8.07 3.67
N ALA A 460 16.78 9.23 3.32
CA ALA A 460 15.96 10.06 4.23
C ALA A 460 14.45 9.85 3.98
N HIS A 461 13.62 10.47 4.83
CA HIS A 461 12.17 10.47 4.64
C HIS A 461 11.77 11.35 3.45
N MET A 462 11.00 10.78 2.51
CA MET A 462 10.53 11.52 1.35
C MET A 462 9.46 12.54 1.71
N GLU A 463 9.82 13.82 1.58
CA GLU A 463 8.93 14.96 1.83
C GLU A 463 8.27 15.49 0.55
N TYR A 464 7.00 15.88 0.65
CA TYR A 464 6.26 16.64 -0.36
C TYR A 464 6.00 18.08 0.11
N THR A 465 7.07 18.87 0.20
CA THR A 465 7.07 20.24 0.74
C THR A 465 6.25 21.27 -0.05
N GLN A 466 5.73 20.92 -1.23
CA GLN A 466 4.96 21.84 -2.09
C GLN A 466 3.57 22.20 -1.51
N TRP A 467 2.96 21.34 -0.68
CA TRP A 467 1.60 21.56 -0.12
C TRP A 467 1.66 22.07 1.32
N VAL A 468 2.02 23.34 1.53
CA VAL A 468 2.12 23.89 2.90
C VAL A 468 0.73 24.15 3.47
N THR A 469 -0.13 24.81 2.69
CA THR A 469 -1.54 25.05 3.01
C THR A 469 -2.39 25.02 1.73
N ARG A 470 -3.71 24.96 1.83
CA ARG A 470 -4.64 24.95 0.70
C ARG A 470 -4.69 26.24 -0.12
N SER A 471 -4.14 27.35 0.36
CA SER A 471 -3.81 28.53 -0.47
C SER A 471 -2.36 28.54 -0.97
N LYS A 472 -1.44 27.80 -0.33
CA LYS A 472 -0.01 27.72 -0.65
C LYS A 472 0.37 26.33 -1.16
N GLY A 473 -0.04 26.06 -2.41
CA GLY A 473 0.23 24.83 -3.12
C GLY A 473 -0.82 23.77 -2.82
N ASN A 474 -1.87 23.73 -3.63
CA ASN A 474 -3.04 22.87 -3.41
C ASN A 474 -3.20 21.79 -4.48
N LYS A 475 -2.13 21.44 -5.20
CA LYS A 475 -2.18 20.53 -6.33
C LYS A 475 -0.92 19.69 -6.45
N ALA A 476 -1.09 18.38 -6.63
CA ALA A 476 -0.05 17.48 -7.16
C ALA A 476 -0.46 16.86 -8.49
N VAL A 477 0.53 16.66 -9.36
CA VAL A 477 0.47 15.78 -10.51
C VAL A 477 1.24 14.51 -10.18
N ILE A 478 0.53 13.40 -10.03
CA ILE A 478 1.09 12.09 -9.69
C ILE A 478 1.02 11.22 -10.95
N LYS A 479 2.18 10.81 -11.46
CA LYS A 479 2.28 9.80 -12.51
C LYS A 479 2.28 8.42 -11.89
N ILE A 480 1.45 7.52 -12.40
CA ILE A 480 1.46 6.11 -12.07
C ILE A 480 1.91 5.35 -13.31
N ILE A 481 2.87 4.44 -13.14
CA ILE A 481 3.32 3.50 -14.15
C ILE A 481 3.11 2.10 -13.59
N ASN A 482 2.26 1.29 -14.22
CA ASN A 482 2.13 -0.12 -13.90
C ASN A 482 3.04 -0.94 -14.84
N GLY A 483 3.99 -1.66 -14.26
CA GLY A 483 4.85 -2.61 -14.96
C GLY A 483 4.51 -4.08 -14.73
N ASP A 484 3.65 -4.39 -13.76
CA ASP A 484 3.19 -5.76 -13.50
C ASP A 484 2.14 -6.19 -14.54
N TYR A 485 2.06 -7.49 -14.83
CA TYR A 485 1.16 -8.07 -15.84
C TYR A 485 -0.21 -8.47 -15.26
N PHE A 486 -0.68 -7.67 -14.30
CA PHE A 486 -2.01 -7.71 -13.71
C PHE A 486 -2.51 -6.28 -13.44
N ASP A 487 -3.83 -6.11 -13.38
CA ASP A 487 -4.45 -4.81 -13.13
C ASP A 487 -4.09 -4.35 -11.69
N ARG A 488 -3.66 -3.10 -11.54
CA ARG A 488 -3.36 -2.49 -10.25
C ARG A 488 -4.42 -1.44 -9.92
N GLY A 489 -4.61 -1.15 -8.64
CA GLY A 489 -5.38 0.00 -8.19
C GLY A 489 -4.50 1.18 -7.79
N TYR A 490 -5.11 2.35 -7.74
CA TYR A 490 -4.59 3.50 -6.99
C TYR A 490 -5.67 4.08 -6.09
N MET A 491 -5.33 4.22 -4.81
CA MET A 491 -6.12 4.88 -3.79
C MET A 491 -5.20 5.78 -2.95
N SER A 492 -5.75 6.84 -2.38
CA SER A 492 -5.05 7.67 -1.40
C SER A 492 -6.03 8.14 -0.33
N VAL A 493 -5.55 8.30 0.91
CA VAL A 493 -6.32 8.81 2.06
C VAL A 493 -5.52 9.90 2.79
N ASP A 494 -6.21 10.70 3.60
CA ASP A 494 -5.61 11.69 4.49
C ASP A 494 -5.41 11.17 5.92
N PHE A 495 -4.39 11.68 6.61
CA PHE A 495 -4.19 11.46 8.05
C PHE A 495 -4.85 12.58 8.87
N GLY A 496 -6.17 12.72 8.72
CA GLY A 496 -6.94 13.74 9.46
C GLY A 496 -6.60 15.19 9.09
N GLY A 497 -6.06 15.47 7.90
CA GLY A 497 -5.90 16.84 7.43
C GLY A 497 -7.25 17.53 7.18
N MET A 498 -8.22 16.77 6.66
CA MET A 498 -9.55 17.24 6.30
C MET A 498 -10.54 17.19 7.47
N ARG A 499 -10.49 16.10 8.25
CA ARG A 499 -11.43 15.85 9.36
C ARG A 499 -10.81 16.02 10.74
N GLY A 500 -9.49 16.08 10.88
CA GLY A 500 -8.82 16.34 12.14
C GLY A 500 -8.15 15.09 12.71
N TRP A 501 -7.16 15.34 13.56
CA TRP A 501 -6.31 14.34 14.20
C TRP A 501 -6.02 14.77 15.64
N GLU A 502 -5.86 13.81 16.53
CA GLU A 502 -5.48 14.03 17.93
C GLU A 502 -4.13 13.38 18.24
N ASN A 503 -3.39 14.02 19.15
CA ASN A 503 -2.06 13.61 19.57
C ASN A 503 -2.16 12.99 20.96
N THR A 504 -2.26 11.66 21.07
CA THR A 504 -2.12 11.00 22.37
C THR A 504 -0.65 10.99 22.80
N PHE A 505 -0.46 10.89 24.11
CA PHE A 505 0.80 11.11 24.80
C PHE A 505 1.96 10.14 24.42
N GLN A 506 3.17 10.47 24.85
CA GLN A 506 4.47 10.16 24.24
C GLN A 506 5.51 9.91 25.36
N ASN A 507 6.42 8.92 25.32
CA ASN A 507 7.62 8.86 24.47
C ASN A 507 8.34 7.48 24.61
N THR A 508 8.87 6.90 23.53
CA THR A 508 9.70 5.65 23.54
C THR A 508 11.19 5.90 23.82
N VAL A 509 11.67 7.15 23.79
CA VAL A 509 13.07 7.52 24.10
C VAL A 509 13.59 7.02 25.46
N PRO A 510 12.81 6.99 26.58
CA PRO A 510 13.31 6.48 27.87
C PRO A 510 13.72 5.00 27.84
N VAL A 511 13.17 4.21 26.91
CA VAL A 511 13.46 2.78 26.71
C VAL A 511 14.33 2.50 25.47
N GLY A 512 14.73 3.56 24.76
CA GLY A 512 15.66 3.50 23.62
C GLY A 512 15.01 3.05 22.31
N GLY A 513 13.81 3.53 22.01
CA GLY A 513 13.25 3.51 20.65
C GLY A 513 13.92 4.53 19.73
N ASP A 514 13.92 4.22 18.43
CA ASP A 514 14.42 5.12 17.37
C ASP A 514 13.30 6.07 16.86
N GLY A 515 12.06 5.90 17.35
CA GLY A 515 10.88 6.66 16.94
C GLY A 515 10.85 8.13 17.35
N ALA A 516 9.94 8.89 16.74
CA ALA A 516 9.88 10.33 16.88
C ALA A 516 9.19 10.80 18.17
N TRP A 517 9.50 12.03 18.59
CA TRP A 517 8.93 12.73 19.75
C TRP A 517 7.43 13.12 19.60
N PHE A 518 6.54 12.29 19.05
CA PHE A 518 5.06 12.29 19.15
C PHE A 518 4.56 10.97 18.52
N THR A 519 3.31 10.59 18.77
CA THR A 519 2.59 9.50 18.09
C THR A 519 1.32 10.08 17.44
N PHE A 520 0.63 9.38 16.55
CA PHE A 520 -0.78 9.71 16.34
C PHE A 520 -1.57 8.99 17.44
N GLY A 521 -2.55 9.65 18.02
CA GLY A 521 -3.52 8.94 18.85
C GLY A 521 -4.56 8.32 17.95
N ARG A 522 -5.28 9.21 17.27
CA ARG A 522 -6.27 8.90 16.27
C ARG A 522 -6.28 10.00 15.21
N GLU A 523 -6.52 9.62 13.97
CA GLU A 523 -6.94 10.54 12.91
C GLU A 523 -8.28 10.11 12.33
N HIS A 524 -9.13 11.08 12.03
CA HIS A 524 -10.40 10.82 11.35
C HIS A 524 -10.16 10.68 9.85
N TRP A 525 -9.49 9.61 9.44
CA TRP A 525 -9.13 9.37 8.03
C TRP A 525 -10.31 9.48 7.05
N PHE A 526 -9.99 9.79 5.81
CA PHE A 526 -10.93 9.79 4.69
C PHE A 526 -10.19 9.58 3.35
N PRO A 527 -10.81 8.93 2.34
CA PRO A 527 -10.21 8.80 1.01
C PRO A 527 -10.09 10.13 0.27
N ASN A 528 -8.84 10.54 0.01
CA ASN A 528 -8.49 11.60 -0.94
C ASN A 528 -8.87 11.25 -2.37
N VAL A 529 -8.74 9.97 -2.73
CA VAL A 529 -9.00 9.43 -4.08
C VAL A 529 -9.71 8.09 -3.92
N PHE A 530 -10.81 7.88 -4.63
CA PHE A 530 -11.48 6.57 -4.69
C PHE A 530 -10.78 5.67 -5.71
N PRO A 531 -10.81 4.32 -5.54
CA PRO A 531 -10.06 3.38 -6.38
C PRO A 531 -10.08 3.69 -7.88
N VAL A 532 -8.90 4.00 -8.43
CA VAL A 532 -8.67 4.16 -9.87
C VAL A 532 -8.01 2.89 -10.39
N LEU A 533 -8.62 2.26 -11.40
CA LEU A 533 -8.04 1.09 -12.07
C LEU A 533 -6.89 1.50 -12.99
N ILE A 534 -5.73 0.88 -12.82
CA ILE A 534 -4.52 1.05 -13.61
C ILE A 534 -4.27 -0.27 -14.36
N PRO A 535 -4.55 -0.35 -15.68
CA PRO A 535 -4.52 -1.62 -16.40
C PRO A 535 -3.15 -2.33 -16.34
N ALA A 536 -3.16 -3.65 -16.47
CA ALA A 536 -1.96 -4.48 -16.60
C ALA A 536 -0.98 -3.96 -17.67
N ALA A 537 0.32 -4.11 -17.43
CA ALA A 537 1.31 -4.02 -18.49
C ALA A 537 1.16 -5.20 -19.47
N THR A 538 1.58 -5.02 -20.72
CA THR A 538 1.65 -6.12 -21.70
C THR A 538 3.12 -6.56 -21.85
N PRO A 539 3.44 -7.85 -21.61
CA PRO A 539 4.78 -8.38 -21.86
C PRO A 539 5.22 -8.15 -23.32
N GLY A 540 6.50 -7.85 -23.51
CA GLY A 540 7.10 -7.80 -24.85
C GLY A 540 7.22 -9.18 -25.47
N ASN A 541 7.18 -9.26 -26.81
CA ASN A 541 7.46 -10.50 -27.55
C ASN A 541 8.95 -10.94 -27.46
N THR A 542 9.80 -10.15 -26.80
CA THR A 542 11.23 -10.36 -26.65
C THR A 542 11.55 -11.08 -25.33
N THR A 543 11.67 -12.41 -25.38
CA THR A 543 12.20 -13.25 -24.28
C THR A 543 13.73 -13.19 -24.13
N ALA A 544 14.37 -12.18 -24.72
CA ALA A 544 15.82 -12.03 -24.67
C ALA A 544 16.27 -11.47 -23.31
N PRO A 545 17.34 -12.02 -22.69
CA PRO A 545 17.95 -11.38 -21.53
C PRO A 545 18.43 -9.98 -21.90
N VAL A 546 18.28 -9.03 -20.97
CA VAL A 546 18.49 -7.59 -21.20
C VAL A 546 19.93 -7.32 -21.66
N GLN A 547 20.11 -7.18 -22.97
CA GLN A 547 21.34 -6.66 -23.58
C GLN A 547 21.21 -5.13 -23.65
N VAL A 548 21.85 -4.45 -22.70
CA VAL A 548 21.92 -2.98 -22.69
C VAL A 548 22.67 -2.51 -23.95
N SER A 549 22.00 -1.76 -24.82
CA SER A 549 22.61 -1.21 -26.05
C SER A 549 22.47 0.33 -26.11
N PRO A 550 23.52 1.10 -26.51
CA PRO A 550 23.53 2.56 -26.35
C PRO A 550 22.67 3.39 -27.34
N GLN A 551 21.71 2.83 -28.06
CA GLN A 551 21.18 3.43 -29.31
C GLN A 551 19.65 3.61 -29.40
N ALA A 552 18.96 3.77 -28.27
CA ALA A 552 17.50 3.94 -28.24
C ALA A 552 17.00 5.36 -28.61
N LEU A 553 16.96 5.70 -29.92
CA LEU A 553 16.27 6.90 -30.44
C LEU A 553 15.61 6.66 -31.82
N MET A 554 14.27 6.54 -31.86
CA MET A 554 13.29 7.18 -32.81
C MET A 554 12.05 6.36 -33.26
N ARG A 555 10.86 6.86 -32.84
CA ARG A 555 9.50 6.96 -33.51
C ARG A 555 8.59 5.73 -33.85
N ARG A 556 7.27 6.01 -33.72
CA ARG A 556 6.00 5.20 -33.89
C ARG A 556 5.43 5.31 -35.36
N PRO A 557 4.16 4.93 -35.78
CA PRO A 557 2.95 4.36 -35.09
C PRO A 557 1.98 3.36 -35.88
N GLY A 558 0.89 2.85 -35.25
CA GLY A 558 -0.43 2.60 -35.92
C GLY A 558 -1.37 1.40 -35.55
N ARG A 559 -2.55 1.68 -34.91
CA ARG A 559 -4.00 1.29 -35.20
C ARG A 559 -4.44 -0.18 -35.51
N GLU A 560 -5.68 -0.70 -35.25
CA GLU A 560 -6.95 -0.32 -34.52
C GLU A 560 -7.96 -1.54 -34.45
N PHE A 561 -9.18 -1.38 -33.88
CA PHE A 561 -10.37 -2.30 -33.75
C PHE A 561 -10.46 -3.23 -32.49
N ARG A 562 -11.66 -3.63 -31.96
CA ARG A 562 -12.94 -2.93 -31.62
C ARG A 562 -13.85 -3.86 -30.76
N GLU A 563 -14.68 -3.29 -29.88
CA GLU A 563 -15.67 -3.96 -28.99
C GLU A 563 -16.95 -4.39 -29.76
N THR A 564 -17.93 -5.15 -29.26
CA THR A 564 -18.75 -5.15 -27.99
C THR A 564 -19.43 -6.55 -27.85
N GLU A 565 -20.37 -6.93 -26.94
CA GLU A 565 -21.24 -6.26 -25.95
C GLU A 565 -21.79 -7.28 -24.91
N LEU A 566 -22.42 -6.80 -23.81
CA LEU A 566 -23.32 -7.50 -22.85
C LEU A 566 -22.71 -8.51 -21.86
N ASP A 567 -22.02 -7.98 -20.85
CA ASP A 567 -21.17 -8.74 -19.90
C ASP A 567 -21.61 -8.53 -18.43
N PRO A 568 -22.08 -9.58 -17.71
CA PRO A 568 -22.43 -9.53 -16.28
C PRO A 568 -21.21 -9.51 -15.33
N ASP A 569 -19.99 -9.67 -15.86
CA ASP A 569 -18.74 -9.86 -15.11
C ASP A 569 -17.98 -8.52 -14.86
N GLY A 570 -18.72 -7.41 -14.66
CA GLY A 570 -18.15 -6.12 -14.21
C GLY A 570 -18.03 -5.01 -15.26
N ASP A 571 -18.79 -5.06 -16.36
CA ASP A 571 -18.58 -4.21 -17.54
C ASP A 571 -18.86 -2.71 -17.36
N SER A 572 -19.44 -2.29 -16.23
CA SER A 572 -19.66 -0.86 -15.92
C SER A 572 -18.35 -0.05 -15.85
N LEU A 573 -17.22 -0.72 -15.62
CA LEU A 573 -15.88 -0.12 -15.63
C LEU A 573 -15.29 0.08 -17.04
N LYS A 574 -15.76 -0.64 -18.07
CA LYS A 574 -15.36 -0.37 -19.48
C LYS A 574 -16.04 0.89 -20.06
N LYS A 575 -17.04 1.46 -19.35
CA LYS A 575 -17.69 2.73 -19.72
C LYS A 575 -16.75 3.94 -19.64
N TYR A 576 -15.63 3.80 -18.93
CA TYR A 576 -14.44 4.61 -19.11
C TYR A 576 -13.52 3.88 -20.06
N LYS A 577 -13.11 4.52 -21.17
CA LYS A 577 -12.12 3.94 -22.08
C LYS A 577 -10.87 3.60 -21.25
N ARG A 578 -10.59 2.32 -21.04
CA ARG A 578 -9.41 1.92 -20.25
C ARG A 578 -8.16 2.49 -20.94
N PRO A 579 -7.22 3.12 -20.19
CA PRO A 579 -5.92 3.47 -20.74
C PRO A 579 -5.28 2.23 -21.37
N LEU A 580 -4.99 2.28 -22.67
CA LEU A 580 -4.15 1.26 -23.26
C LEU A 580 -2.69 1.47 -22.80
N PRO A 581 -1.96 0.38 -22.51
CA PRO A 581 -0.52 0.44 -22.30
C PRO A 581 0.16 1.24 -23.42
N SER A 582 1.06 2.16 -23.06
CA SER A 582 1.54 3.17 -24.03
C SER A 582 2.95 3.70 -23.81
N LEU A 583 3.63 3.25 -22.75
CA LEU A 583 5.06 3.49 -22.54
C LEU A 583 5.85 2.23 -22.94
N PRO A 584 6.65 2.26 -24.01
CA PRO A 584 7.59 1.18 -24.29
C PRO A 584 8.71 1.18 -23.23
N SER A 585 8.98 0.02 -22.65
CA SER A 585 10.10 -0.17 -21.72
C SER A 585 11.39 -0.56 -22.44
N ALA A 586 12.51 -0.52 -21.70
CA ALA A 586 13.80 -1.01 -22.18
C ALA A 586 13.80 -2.51 -22.55
N ASN A 587 12.85 -3.30 -22.03
CA ASN A 587 12.77 -4.75 -22.23
C ASN A 587 11.78 -5.15 -23.34
N GLY A 588 11.12 -4.19 -23.99
CA GLY A 588 10.08 -4.42 -25.00
C GLY A 588 8.66 -4.58 -24.44
N ASP A 589 8.49 -4.67 -23.12
CA ASP A 589 7.17 -4.58 -22.48
C ASP A 589 6.53 -3.23 -22.77
N THR A 590 5.21 -3.23 -22.93
CA THR A 590 4.41 -1.99 -22.98
C THR A 590 3.79 -1.77 -21.60
N LEU A 591 4.30 -0.78 -20.88
CA LEU A 591 3.83 -0.40 -19.55
C LEU A 591 2.56 0.43 -19.65
N SER A 592 1.70 0.27 -18.64
CA SER A 592 0.51 1.08 -18.47
C SER A 592 0.83 2.36 -17.72
N GLU A 593 0.14 3.44 -18.07
CA GLU A 593 0.32 4.75 -17.45
C GLU A 593 -1.03 5.39 -17.12
N HIS A 594 -1.06 6.09 -15.99
CA HIS A 594 -2.18 6.93 -15.58
C HIS A 594 -1.64 8.17 -14.87
N THR A 595 -2.38 9.28 -14.93
CA THR A 595 -2.04 10.51 -14.22
C THR A 595 -3.16 10.86 -13.24
N ILE A 596 -2.83 11.04 -11.96
CA ILE A 596 -3.74 11.62 -10.98
C ILE A 596 -3.41 13.10 -10.84
N VAL A 597 -4.43 13.95 -10.97
CA VAL A 597 -4.32 15.38 -10.70
C VAL A 597 -5.13 15.66 -9.44
N LEU A 598 -4.46 15.60 -8.30
CA LEU A 598 -5.08 15.75 -6.98
C LEU A 598 -5.11 17.24 -6.61
N ASN A 599 -6.27 17.75 -6.23
CA ASN A 599 -6.45 19.13 -5.76
C ASN A 599 -6.97 19.10 -4.31
N TRP A 600 -6.21 19.67 -3.39
CA TRP A 600 -6.47 19.68 -1.95
C TRP A 600 -7.32 20.88 -1.53
N ASN A 601 -8.45 20.62 -0.89
CA ASN A 601 -9.35 21.62 -0.30
C ASN A 601 -9.24 21.65 1.25
N PHE A 602 -8.11 21.17 1.76
CA PHE A 602 -7.76 21.08 3.17
C PHE A 602 -6.23 21.19 3.35
N ASP A 603 -5.79 21.41 4.59
CA ASP A 603 -4.38 21.52 4.97
C ASP A 603 -3.90 20.17 5.54
N PRO A 604 -2.65 19.74 5.29
CA PRO A 604 -2.21 18.41 5.70
C PRO A 604 -2.11 18.30 7.23
N SER A 605 -1.92 17.08 7.75
CA SER A 605 -1.41 16.91 9.11
C SER A 605 0.04 17.42 9.19
N ARG A 606 0.55 17.61 10.40
CA ARG A 606 1.95 18.04 10.63
C ARG A 606 3.00 17.00 10.22
N ARG A 607 2.63 15.73 9.95
CA ARG A 607 3.61 14.64 9.79
C ARG A 607 3.40 13.79 8.56
N LEU A 608 2.18 13.30 8.37
CA LEU A 608 1.82 12.46 7.24
C LEU A 608 0.80 13.24 6.42
N ARG A 609 1.19 13.63 5.21
CA ARG A 609 0.35 14.43 4.33
C ARG A 609 -0.75 13.56 3.72
N PHE A 610 -0.32 12.45 3.13
CA PHE A 610 -1.17 11.44 2.52
C PHE A 610 -0.36 10.16 2.33
N TYR A 611 -1.03 9.01 2.29
CA TYR A 611 -0.45 7.79 1.72
C TYR A 611 -1.20 7.37 0.46
N GLN A 612 -0.54 6.51 -0.32
CA GLN A 612 -0.98 5.96 -1.59
C GLN A 612 -0.82 4.45 -1.53
N PHE A 613 -1.78 3.70 -2.06
CA PHE A 613 -1.72 2.24 -2.06
C PHE A 613 -2.49 1.63 -3.24
N ASP A 614 -2.28 0.34 -3.45
CA ASP A 614 -3.11 -0.48 -4.33
C ASP A 614 -4.33 -1.05 -3.57
N PRO A 615 -5.56 -0.54 -3.76
CA PRO A 615 -6.78 -1.06 -3.13
C PRO A 615 -7.26 -2.42 -3.67
N LEU A 616 -6.57 -3.02 -4.65
CA LEU A 616 -6.88 -4.35 -5.20
C LEU A 616 -5.91 -5.41 -4.67
N HIS A 617 -4.66 -5.00 -4.40
CA HIS A 617 -3.55 -5.90 -4.08
C HIS A 617 -2.77 -5.40 -2.87
N HIS A 618 -2.91 -6.09 -1.74
CA HIS A 618 -2.34 -5.66 -0.47
C HIS A 618 -1.26 -6.63 0.00
N ASP A 619 -0.12 -6.05 0.37
CA ASP A 619 0.98 -6.67 1.12
C ASP A 619 1.96 -5.53 1.48
N VAL A 620 2.84 -5.18 0.54
CA VAL A 620 3.79 -4.04 0.62
C VAL A 620 3.54 -2.95 -0.43
N ALA A 621 2.44 -3.05 -1.19
CA ALA A 621 1.98 -2.09 -2.22
C ALA A 621 1.46 -0.75 -1.64
N VAL A 622 2.16 -0.19 -0.66
CA VAL A 622 1.85 1.07 0.01
C VAL A 622 3.05 2.00 -0.08
N PHE A 623 2.79 3.30 -0.21
CA PHE A 623 3.80 4.36 -0.24
C PHE A 623 3.25 5.64 0.40
N SER A 624 3.92 6.11 1.44
CA SER A 624 3.47 7.25 2.26
C SER A 624 4.28 8.53 1.96
N MET A 625 3.76 9.72 2.30
CA MET A 625 4.44 11.01 2.07
C MET A 625 4.39 11.93 3.30
N HIS A 626 5.56 12.49 3.66
CA HIS A 626 5.76 13.47 4.74
C HIS A 626 5.69 14.91 4.23
#